data_AF-A0A9P7I4U1-F1
#
_entry.id   AF-A0A9P7I4U1-F1
#
_cell.length_a   1.000
_cell.length_b   1.000
_cell.length_c   1.000
_cell.angle_alpha   90.00
_cell.angle_beta   90.00
_cell.angle_gamma   90.00
#
_symmetry.space_group_name_H-M   'P 1'
#
loop_
_entity.id
_entity.type
_entity.pdbx_description
1 polymer ?
#
loop_
_entity_poly.entity_id
_entity_poly.type
_entity_poly.pdbx_seq_one_letter_code
_entity_poly.pdbx_strand_id
1 'polypeptide(L)'
;MESPGPGGFLPAPAGGSLPSPAPSSASSFSNIQGLPTPRTKALKPNSSKEFMVRRYAEEQLLLVTRRYVKKFGNPEPGDTVVGYTRFGEVCRDLDSITNILWKSGTPSLQIPFLLRLTSDFTRYVRSFPPAPKASFAILRKLDHCFASLLSGQDIETHEALPGFENGLRGGMTTTEMIRCRSLVDQCRVLMVEVMRDPAEEGNHGHLLVYTSLE
;
A
#
# COMPACT_ATOMS: atom_id res chain seq x y z
N MET A 1 56.27 31.89 -1.23
CA MET A 1 55.55 30.64 -1.57
C MET A 1 54.42 30.51 -0.57
N GLU A 2 53.27 31.13 -0.88
CA GLU A 2 52.06 31.11 -0.06
C GLU A 2 51.16 29.96 -0.51
N SER A 3 50.67 29.18 0.46
CA SER A 3 49.73 28.08 0.23
C SER A 3 48.30 28.62 0.03
N PRO A 4 47.52 28.09 -0.93
CA PRO A 4 46.15 28.55 -1.16
C PRO A 4 45.20 28.03 -0.08
N GLY A 5 44.46 28.95 0.54
CA GLY A 5 43.42 28.64 1.52
C GLY A 5 42.23 27.88 0.90
N PRO A 6 41.50 27.08 1.69
CA PRO A 6 40.35 26.31 1.21
C PRO A 6 39.22 27.23 0.74
N GLY A 7 38.72 26.98 -0.47
CA GLY A 7 37.57 27.67 -1.06
C GLY A 7 36.31 27.42 -0.24
N GLY A 8 35.91 28.41 0.54
CA GLY A 8 34.66 28.45 1.30
C GLY A 8 33.55 29.08 0.47
N PHE A 9 32.53 28.28 0.16
CA PHE A 9 31.28 28.74 -0.43
C PHE A 9 30.55 29.69 0.53
N LEU A 10 30.18 30.87 0.01
CA LEU A 10 29.25 31.86 0.55
C LEU A 10 29.66 32.57 1.86
N PRO A 11 29.67 33.93 1.90
CA PRO A 11 29.77 34.65 3.16
C PRO A 11 28.53 34.40 4.01
N ALA A 12 28.72 33.98 5.27
CA ALA A 12 27.64 33.83 6.24
C ALA A 12 26.99 35.20 6.50
N PRO A 13 25.69 35.40 6.22
CA PRO A 13 25.02 36.63 6.62
C PRO A 13 24.91 36.65 8.15
N ALA A 14 25.38 37.75 8.74
CA ALA A 14 25.19 38.05 10.14
C ALA A 14 23.69 38.09 10.47
N GLY A 15 23.21 37.13 11.27
CA GLY A 15 21.90 37.22 11.92
C GLY A 15 20.77 36.33 11.39
N GLY A 16 21.02 35.36 10.52
CA GLY A 16 19.95 34.49 10.02
C GLY A 16 20.34 33.02 9.94
N SER A 17 20.25 32.28 11.05
CA SER A 17 20.19 30.82 10.96
C SER A 17 18.92 30.46 10.18
N LEU A 18 19.07 29.88 8.99
CA LEU A 18 17.96 29.26 8.28
C LEU A 18 17.27 28.28 9.24
N PRO A 19 15.94 28.36 9.45
CA PRO A 19 15.26 27.40 10.31
C PRO A 19 15.41 26.02 9.67
N SER A 20 16.02 25.08 10.39
CA SER A 20 16.03 23.67 9.98
C SER A 20 14.58 23.23 9.76
N PRO A 21 14.27 22.48 8.69
CA PRO A 21 12.93 21.93 8.52
C PRO A 21 12.55 21.14 9.77
N ALA A 22 11.30 21.27 10.21
CA ALA A 22 10.79 20.52 11.34
C ALA A 22 11.08 19.03 11.14
N PRO A 23 11.54 18.29 12.17
CA PRO A 23 11.74 16.86 12.06
C PRO A 23 10.41 16.24 11.64
N SER A 24 10.36 15.66 10.44
CA SER A 24 9.23 14.84 10.02
C SER A 24 9.02 13.80 11.12
N SER A 25 7.81 13.73 11.68
CA SER A 25 7.42 12.61 12.53
C SER A 25 7.58 11.34 11.71
N ALA A 26 8.76 10.71 11.77
CA ALA A 26 8.95 9.36 11.31
C ALA A 26 7.96 8.54 12.14
N SER A 27 6.88 8.08 11.50
CA SER A 27 5.95 7.16 12.12
C SER A 27 6.77 5.94 12.51
N SER A 28 7.04 5.80 13.81
CA SER A 28 7.62 4.59 14.36
C SER A 28 6.74 3.44 13.88
N PHE A 29 7.33 2.47 13.17
CA PHE A 29 6.64 1.27 12.68
C PHE A 29 6.18 0.35 13.83
N SER A 30 6.08 0.85 15.06
CA SER A 30 5.67 0.08 16.22
C SER A 30 4.17 -0.20 16.17
N ASN A 31 3.83 -1.44 15.85
CA ASN A 31 2.52 -2.02 15.57
C ASN A 31 1.79 -1.36 14.41
N ILE A 32 1.78 -2.01 13.24
CA ILE A 32 0.81 -1.68 12.20
C ILE A 32 -0.60 -1.93 12.76
N GLN A 33 -1.28 -0.83 13.13
CA GLN A 33 -2.56 -0.88 13.82
C GLN A 33 -3.54 -1.81 13.11
N GLY A 34 -3.96 -2.85 13.84
CA GLY A 34 -4.98 -3.81 13.40
C GLY A 34 -4.48 -4.87 12.42
N LEU A 35 -3.18 -4.98 12.13
CA LEU A 35 -2.63 -6.15 11.45
C LEU A 35 -2.34 -7.25 12.51
N PRO A 36 -2.90 -8.46 12.39
CA PRO A 36 -2.69 -9.50 13.38
C PRO A 36 -1.27 -10.08 13.31
N THR A 37 -0.76 -10.63 14.41
CA THR A 37 0.48 -11.42 14.37
C THR A 37 0.29 -12.67 13.51
N PRO A 38 1.21 -12.99 12.59
CA PRO A 38 1.19 -14.25 11.86
C PRO A 38 1.18 -15.46 12.79
N ARG A 39 0.67 -16.59 12.30
CA ARG A 39 0.86 -17.87 12.98
C ARG A 39 2.35 -18.21 13.05
N THR A 40 2.75 -18.98 14.06
CA THR A 40 4.12 -19.49 14.21
C THR A 40 4.48 -20.58 13.20
N LYS A 41 3.47 -21.26 12.63
CA LYS A 41 3.64 -22.29 11.61
C LYS A 41 2.64 -22.10 10.50
N ALA A 42 3.13 -22.23 9.26
CA ALA A 42 2.32 -22.23 8.07
C ALA A 42 1.22 -23.30 8.17
N LEU A 43 0.09 -23.03 7.53
CA LEU A 43 -0.95 -24.05 7.39
C LEU A 43 -0.37 -25.23 6.60
N LYS A 44 -0.67 -26.44 7.07
CA LYS A 44 -0.22 -27.66 6.42
C LYS A 44 -0.80 -27.71 4.98
N PRO A 45 0.05 -27.97 3.97
CA PRO A 45 -0.40 -28.18 2.58
C PRO A 45 -1.58 -29.16 2.51
N ASN A 46 -2.62 -28.78 1.76
CA ASN A 46 -3.86 -29.51 1.55
C ASN A 46 -4.67 -29.79 2.83
N SER A 47 -4.45 -29.04 3.91
CA SER A 47 -5.27 -29.16 5.11
C SER A 47 -6.63 -28.48 4.95
N SER A 48 -7.62 -28.95 5.71
CA SER A 48 -8.95 -28.31 5.77
C SER A 48 -8.86 -26.81 6.14
N LYS A 49 -7.95 -26.43 7.03
CA LYS A 49 -7.74 -25.02 7.41
C LYS A 49 -7.21 -24.18 6.25
N GLU A 50 -6.24 -24.71 5.50
CA GLU A 50 -5.74 -24.04 4.30
C GLU A 50 -6.85 -23.88 3.25
N PHE A 51 -7.63 -24.93 3.02
CA PHE A 51 -8.77 -24.90 2.10
C PHE A 51 -9.80 -23.84 2.52
N MET A 52 -10.13 -23.75 3.81
CA MET A 52 -11.06 -22.73 4.32
C MET A 52 -10.54 -21.31 4.10
N VAL A 53 -9.26 -21.04 4.35
CA VAL A 53 -8.67 -19.71 4.13
C VAL A 53 -8.66 -19.36 2.64
N ARG A 54 -8.26 -20.30 1.77
CA ARG A 54 -8.29 -20.12 0.31
C ARG A 54 -9.70 -19.79 -0.16
N ARG A 55 -10.67 -20.62 0.20
CA ARG A 55 -12.07 -20.46 -0.17
C ARG A 55 -12.63 -19.13 0.30
N TYR A 56 -12.36 -18.76 1.56
CA TYR A 56 -12.76 -17.46 2.10
C TYR A 56 -12.18 -16.30 1.27
N ALA A 57 -10.88 -16.32 0.98
CA ALA A 57 -10.24 -15.26 0.20
C ALA A 57 -10.81 -15.16 -1.22
N GLU A 58 -11.06 -16.29 -1.89
CA GLU A 58 -11.70 -16.35 -3.20
C GLU A 58 -13.13 -15.78 -3.18
N GLU A 59 -13.94 -16.21 -2.22
CA GLU A 59 -15.32 -15.73 -2.07
C GLU A 59 -15.34 -14.22 -1.79
N GLN A 60 -14.50 -13.73 -0.88
CA GLN A 60 -14.45 -12.30 -0.56
C GLN A 60 -13.93 -11.45 -1.73
N LEU A 61 -12.87 -11.87 -2.43
CA LEU A 61 -12.38 -11.13 -3.60
C LEU A 61 -13.39 -11.10 -4.74
N LEU A 62 -14.16 -12.19 -4.93
CA LEU A 62 -15.26 -12.22 -5.87
C LEU A 62 -16.37 -11.24 -5.47
N LEU A 63 -16.73 -11.19 -4.18
CA LEU A 63 -17.70 -10.22 -3.67
C LEU A 63 -17.22 -8.79 -3.87
N VAL A 64 -15.95 -8.49 -3.55
CA VAL A 64 -15.34 -7.18 -3.79
C VAL A 64 -15.44 -6.81 -5.28
N THR A 65 -15.12 -7.73 -6.18
CA THR A 65 -15.21 -7.50 -7.62
C THR A 65 -16.66 -7.22 -8.05
N ARG A 66 -17.63 -7.98 -7.54
CA ARG A 66 -19.06 -7.77 -7.85
C ARG A 66 -19.56 -6.41 -7.35
N ARG A 67 -19.23 -6.03 -6.12
CA ARG A 67 -19.57 -4.72 -5.55
C ARG A 67 -18.91 -3.57 -6.34
N TYR A 68 -17.69 -3.77 -6.82
CA TYR A 68 -17.02 -2.81 -7.70
C TYR A 68 -17.74 -2.64 -9.03
N VAL A 69 -18.13 -3.73 -9.70
CA VAL A 69 -18.87 -3.66 -10.97
C VAL A 69 -20.23 -3.00 -10.78
N LYS A 70 -20.96 -3.37 -9.72
CA LYS A 70 -22.31 -2.84 -9.42
C LYS A 70 -22.32 -1.33 -9.13
N LYS A 71 -21.19 -0.71 -8.75
CA LYS A 71 -21.06 0.76 -8.65
C LYS A 71 -21.41 1.48 -9.95
N PHE A 72 -21.14 0.88 -11.11
CA PHE A 72 -21.36 1.48 -12.42
C PHE A 72 -22.72 1.11 -13.03
N GLY A 73 -23.49 0.24 -12.37
CA GLY A 73 -24.82 -0.18 -12.81
C GLY A 73 -25.94 0.49 -12.02
N ASN A 74 -27.17 0.35 -12.52
CA ASN A 74 -28.35 0.78 -11.77
C ASN A 74 -28.70 -0.27 -10.69
N PRO A 75 -29.17 0.16 -9.52
CA PRO A 75 -29.69 -0.77 -8.50
C PRO A 75 -30.89 -1.53 -9.06
N GLU A 76 -30.79 -2.86 -9.12
CA GLU A 76 -31.89 -3.71 -9.54
C GLU A 76 -32.72 -4.13 -8.31
N PRO A 77 -34.06 -4.02 -8.34
CA PRO A 77 -34.90 -4.50 -7.25
C PRO A 77 -34.70 -6.01 -7.04
N GLY A 78 -34.28 -6.41 -5.84
CA GLY A 78 -34.04 -7.82 -5.49
C GLY A 78 -32.59 -8.27 -5.56
N ASP A 79 -31.65 -7.40 -5.97
CA ASP A 79 -30.23 -7.72 -5.87
C ASP A 79 -29.76 -7.70 -4.40
N THR A 80 -29.03 -8.74 -4.02
CA THR A 80 -28.47 -8.87 -2.67
C THR A 80 -27.13 -8.14 -2.53
N VAL A 81 -26.46 -7.82 -3.63
CA VAL A 81 -25.12 -7.23 -3.64
C VAL A 81 -25.20 -5.74 -3.99
N VAL A 82 -24.95 -4.90 -2.99
CA VAL A 82 -24.93 -3.44 -3.18
C VAL A 82 -23.55 -2.97 -3.64
N GLY A 83 -23.53 -2.16 -4.70
CA GLY A 83 -22.33 -1.55 -5.24
C GLY A 83 -21.63 -0.60 -4.25
N TYR A 84 -20.33 -0.39 -4.43
CA TYR A 84 -19.59 0.54 -3.58
C TYR A 84 -20.00 2.00 -3.81
N THR A 85 -20.19 2.75 -2.73
CA THR A 85 -20.46 4.20 -2.77
C THR A 85 -19.19 5.03 -2.58
N ARG A 86 -18.27 4.56 -1.74
CA ARG A 86 -17.04 5.26 -1.35
C ARG A 86 -15.84 4.32 -1.35
N PHE A 87 -14.65 4.86 -1.64
CA PHE A 87 -13.44 4.04 -1.66
C PHE A 87 -13.08 3.44 -0.30
N GLY A 88 -13.49 4.10 0.79
CA GLY A 88 -13.28 3.58 2.14
C GLY A 88 -13.95 2.21 2.39
N GLU A 89 -15.02 1.88 1.68
CA GLU A 89 -15.65 0.55 1.77
C GLU A 89 -14.81 -0.52 1.08
N VAL A 90 -14.27 -0.21 -0.11
CA VAL A 90 -13.29 -1.07 -0.79
C VAL A 90 -12.11 -1.35 0.13
N CYS A 91 -11.54 -0.30 0.72
CA CYS A 91 -10.40 -0.42 1.64
C CYS A 91 -10.74 -1.31 2.84
N ARG A 92 -11.95 -1.23 3.40
CA ARG A 92 -12.38 -2.05 4.54
C ARG A 92 -12.53 -3.53 4.18
N ASP A 93 -13.11 -3.82 3.01
CA ASP A 93 -13.29 -5.20 2.55
C ASP A 93 -11.92 -5.83 2.25
N LEU A 94 -11.02 -5.07 1.60
CA LEU A 94 -9.64 -5.51 1.37
C LEU A 94 -8.84 -5.67 2.68
N ASP A 95 -9.02 -4.78 3.66
CA ASP A 95 -8.39 -4.88 4.98
C ASP A 95 -8.71 -6.20 5.68
N SER A 96 -9.99 -6.59 5.65
CA SER A 96 -10.45 -7.83 6.27
C SER A 96 -9.79 -9.06 5.64
N ILE A 97 -9.67 -9.07 4.31
CA ILE A 97 -8.99 -10.15 3.56
C ILE A 97 -7.50 -10.17 3.91
N THR A 98 -6.82 -9.01 3.89
CA THR A 98 -5.40 -8.88 4.23
C THR A 98 -5.10 -9.42 5.63
N ASN A 99 -5.93 -9.07 6.63
CA ASN A 99 -5.71 -9.53 8.01
C ASN A 99 -5.79 -11.07 8.11
N ILE A 100 -6.72 -11.72 7.41
CA ILE A 100 -6.88 -13.18 7.43
C ILE A 100 -5.74 -13.88 6.69
N LEU A 101 -5.37 -13.37 5.51
CA LEU A 101 -4.23 -13.88 4.76
C LEU A 101 -2.94 -13.76 5.57
N TRP A 102 -2.68 -12.59 6.16
CA TRP A 102 -1.49 -12.36 6.97
C TRP A 102 -1.45 -13.29 8.19
N LYS A 103 -2.57 -13.41 8.92
CA LYS A 103 -2.69 -14.35 10.04
C LYS A 103 -2.45 -15.81 9.63
N SER A 104 -2.72 -16.21 8.39
CA SER A 104 -2.52 -17.60 7.95
C SER A 104 -1.06 -18.07 8.07
N GLY A 105 -0.09 -17.15 7.94
CA GLY A 105 1.33 -17.49 7.92
C GLY A 105 1.72 -18.45 6.79
N THR A 106 0.95 -18.51 5.70
CA THR A 106 1.18 -19.48 4.61
C THR A 106 1.56 -18.74 3.32
N PRO A 107 2.85 -18.69 2.94
CA PRO A 107 3.31 -17.89 1.80
C PRO A 107 2.61 -18.23 0.48
N SER A 108 2.36 -19.52 0.22
CA SER A 108 1.65 -19.99 -0.98
C SER A 108 0.20 -19.54 -1.08
N LEU A 109 -0.42 -19.10 0.02
CA LEU A 109 -1.70 -18.40 0.01
C LEU A 109 -1.49 -16.89 -0.03
N GLN A 110 -0.63 -16.38 0.85
CA GLN A 110 -0.43 -14.94 1.04
C GLN A 110 0.00 -14.25 -0.25
N ILE A 111 1.07 -14.72 -0.90
CA ILE A 111 1.67 -14.05 -2.04
C ILE A 111 0.70 -13.86 -3.21
N PRO A 112 0.06 -14.92 -3.75
CA PRO A 112 -0.84 -14.75 -4.90
C PRO A 112 -2.07 -13.89 -4.57
N PHE A 113 -2.67 -14.06 -3.39
CA PHE A 113 -3.84 -13.28 -3.01
C PHE A 113 -3.52 -11.82 -2.68
N LEU A 114 -2.41 -11.52 -2.01
CA LEU A 114 -1.98 -10.14 -1.75
C LEU A 114 -1.61 -9.41 -3.05
N LEU A 115 -0.94 -10.09 -3.99
CA LEU A 115 -0.69 -9.55 -5.32
C LEU A 115 -1.99 -9.21 -6.05
N ARG A 116 -2.97 -10.12 -6.03
CA ARG A 116 -4.28 -9.89 -6.64
C ARG A 116 -5.00 -8.70 -6.00
N LEU A 117 -5.09 -8.69 -4.68
CA LEU A 117 -5.75 -7.65 -3.91
C LEU A 117 -5.14 -6.27 -4.17
N THR A 118 -3.81 -6.18 -4.19
CA THR A 118 -3.11 -4.91 -4.45
C THR A 118 -3.34 -4.45 -5.89
N SER A 119 -3.39 -5.37 -6.85
CA SER A 119 -3.77 -5.05 -8.23
C SER A 119 -5.21 -4.57 -8.36
N ASP A 120 -6.15 -5.14 -7.60
CA ASP A 120 -7.55 -4.68 -7.58
C ASP A 120 -7.63 -3.29 -6.92
N PHE A 121 -6.90 -3.06 -5.84
CA PHE A 121 -6.78 -1.74 -5.19
C PHE A 121 -6.32 -0.65 -6.16
N THR A 122 -5.21 -0.86 -6.88
CA THR A 122 -4.65 0.13 -7.83
C THR A 122 -5.58 0.39 -9.01
N ARG A 123 -6.37 -0.61 -9.42
CA ARG A 123 -7.39 -0.43 -10.43
C ARG A 123 -8.58 0.38 -9.91
N TYR A 124 -9.06 0.06 -8.72
CA TYR A 124 -10.33 0.59 -8.21
C TYR A 124 -10.20 2.02 -7.73
N VAL A 125 -9.06 2.40 -7.12
CA VAL A 125 -8.85 3.72 -6.50
C VAL A 125 -9.16 4.88 -7.44
N ARG A 126 -8.88 4.75 -8.73
CA ARG A 126 -9.10 5.80 -9.74
C ARG A 126 -10.58 6.09 -10.05
N SER A 127 -11.48 5.21 -9.64
CA SER A 127 -12.91 5.36 -9.95
C SER A 127 -13.73 5.97 -8.80
N PHE A 128 -13.06 6.43 -7.74
CA PHE A 128 -13.69 7.04 -6.58
C PHE A 128 -13.02 8.38 -6.26
N PRO A 129 -13.73 9.29 -5.56
CA PRO A 129 -13.08 10.39 -4.88
C PRO A 129 -11.96 9.89 -3.93
N PRO A 130 -10.85 10.62 -3.79
CA PRO A 130 -9.76 10.25 -2.91
C PRO A 130 -10.23 10.01 -1.47
N ALA A 131 -9.75 8.93 -0.85
CA ALA A 131 -10.03 8.61 0.56
C ALA A 131 -8.73 8.39 1.35
N PRO A 132 -7.91 9.45 1.57
CA PRO A 132 -6.53 9.32 2.03
C PRO A 132 -6.36 8.45 3.27
N LYS A 133 -7.17 8.69 4.32
CA LYS A 133 -7.09 7.96 5.59
C LYS A 133 -7.29 6.45 5.39
N ALA A 134 -8.30 6.05 4.63
CA ALA A 134 -8.61 4.65 4.39
C ALA A 134 -7.57 3.98 3.47
N SER A 135 -7.16 4.68 2.42
CA SER A 135 -6.15 4.21 1.46
C SER A 135 -4.80 3.98 2.15
N PHE A 136 -4.28 4.96 2.89
CA PHE A 136 -3.00 4.82 3.58
C PHE A 136 -3.03 3.78 4.69
N ALA A 137 -4.17 3.56 5.36
CA ALA A 137 -4.29 2.51 6.36
C ALA A 137 -4.06 1.11 5.76
N ILE A 138 -4.71 0.80 4.64
CA ILE A 138 -4.52 -0.50 3.97
C ILE A 138 -3.13 -0.61 3.32
N LEU A 139 -2.63 0.48 2.73
CA LEU A 139 -1.29 0.48 2.11
C LEU A 139 -0.18 0.18 3.10
N ARG A 140 -0.24 0.74 4.32
CA ARG A 140 0.74 0.42 5.37
C ARG A 140 0.78 -1.08 5.68
N LYS A 141 -0.40 -1.73 5.75
CA LYS A 141 -0.49 -3.17 5.96
C LYS A 141 0.09 -3.96 4.80
N LEU A 142 -0.24 -3.59 3.56
CA LEU A 142 0.28 -4.25 2.37
C LEU A 142 1.80 -4.08 2.26
N ASP A 143 2.32 -2.89 2.52
CA ASP A 143 3.75 -2.60 2.54
C ASP A 143 4.48 -3.47 3.58
N HIS A 144 3.93 -3.63 4.79
CA HIS A 144 4.49 -4.53 5.81
C HIS A 144 4.47 -5.97 5.37
N CYS A 145 3.32 -6.45 4.87
CA CYS A 145 3.20 -7.82 4.38
C CYS A 145 4.24 -8.09 3.27
N PHE A 146 4.34 -7.23 2.26
CA PHE A 146 5.28 -7.42 1.16
C PHE A 146 6.74 -7.29 1.60
N ALA A 147 7.09 -6.30 2.42
CA ALA A 147 8.46 -6.14 2.91
C ALA A 147 8.88 -7.33 3.78
N SER A 148 7.98 -7.86 4.60
CA SER A 148 8.23 -9.04 5.42
C SER A 148 8.38 -10.30 4.56
N LEU A 149 7.50 -10.50 3.57
CA LEU A 149 7.60 -11.62 2.62
C LEU A 149 8.88 -11.54 1.77
N LEU A 150 9.28 -10.34 1.34
CA LEU A 150 10.49 -10.10 0.53
C LEU A 150 11.79 -10.25 1.33
N SER A 151 11.72 -10.24 2.66
CA SER A 151 12.86 -10.50 3.55
C SER A 151 12.83 -11.90 4.18
N GLY A 152 11.69 -12.60 4.13
CA GLY A 152 11.49 -13.91 4.76
C GLY A 152 11.35 -13.84 6.28
N GLN A 153 11.23 -12.65 6.86
CA GLN A 153 11.09 -12.40 8.29
C GLN A 153 10.11 -11.23 8.49
N ASP A 154 9.45 -11.17 9.63
CA ASP A 154 8.65 -9.99 9.98
C ASP A 154 9.59 -8.79 10.15
N ILE A 155 9.32 -7.68 9.46
CA ILE A 155 10.21 -6.51 9.47
C ILE A 155 10.24 -5.77 10.81
N GLU A 156 9.22 -5.97 11.66
CA GLU A 156 9.12 -5.32 12.96
C GLU A 156 9.74 -6.20 14.05
N THR A 157 9.41 -7.49 14.08
CA THR A 157 9.91 -8.40 15.13
C THR A 157 11.23 -9.07 14.78
N HIS A 158 11.64 -9.05 13.50
CA HIS A 158 12.77 -9.79 12.95
C HIS A 158 12.66 -11.32 13.11
N GLU A 159 11.48 -11.84 13.42
CA GLU A 159 11.24 -13.28 13.49
C GLU A 159 11.06 -13.86 12.08
N ALA A 160 11.66 -15.03 11.84
CA ALA A 160 11.50 -15.72 10.57
C ALA A 160 10.01 -16.04 10.31
N LEU A 161 9.54 -15.71 9.10
CA LEU A 161 8.16 -16.02 8.72
C LEU A 161 8.01 -17.53 8.48
N PRO A 162 6.84 -18.11 8.79
CA PRO A 162 6.60 -19.50 8.48
C PRO A 162 6.61 -19.75 6.97
N GLY A 163 7.15 -20.89 6.55
CA GLY A 163 7.36 -21.22 5.14
C GLY A 163 8.65 -20.63 4.53
N PHE A 164 9.42 -19.86 5.29
CA PHE A 164 10.73 -19.33 4.90
C PHE A 164 11.89 -19.97 5.68
N GLU A 165 11.67 -21.12 6.33
CA GLU A 165 12.69 -21.81 7.13
C GLU A 165 13.91 -22.23 6.30
N ASN A 166 13.69 -22.49 5.00
CA ASN A 166 14.75 -22.82 4.03
C ASN A 166 15.25 -21.58 3.24
N GLY A 167 15.01 -20.38 3.78
CA GLY A 167 15.33 -19.09 3.15
C GLY A 167 14.28 -18.61 2.15
N LEU A 168 14.56 -17.45 1.54
CA LEU A 168 13.63 -16.73 0.65
C LEU A 168 13.05 -17.58 -0.49
N ARG A 169 13.87 -18.45 -1.09
CA ARG A 169 13.44 -19.32 -2.19
C ARG A 169 12.51 -20.46 -1.75
N GLY A 170 12.43 -20.75 -0.45
CA GLY A 170 11.48 -21.72 0.11
C GLY A 170 10.04 -21.21 0.14
N GLY A 171 9.87 -19.89 0.32
CA GLY A 171 8.55 -19.26 0.41
C GLY A 171 8.12 -18.48 -0.83
N MET A 172 9.04 -18.11 -1.72
CA MET A 172 8.76 -17.23 -2.86
C MET A 172 9.62 -17.54 -4.09
N THR A 173 8.99 -17.52 -5.27
CA THR A 173 9.68 -17.61 -6.56
C THR A 173 10.31 -16.28 -6.96
N THR A 174 11.34 -16.30 -7.82
CA THR A 174 11.94 -15.08 -8.38
C THR A 174 10.90 -14.19 -9.08
N THR A 175 9.98 -14.80 -9.82
CA THR A 175 8.89 -14.09 -10.51
C THR A 175 7.98 -13.36 -9.52
N GLU A 176 7.57 -14.03 -8.43
CA GLU A 176 6.75 -13.38 -7.40
C GLU A 176 7.51 -12.23 -6.74
N MET A 177 8.79 -12.40 -6.45
CA MET A 177 9.62 -11.36 -5.83
C MET A 177 9.65 -10.08 -6.68
N ILE A 178 9.88 -10.23 -7.98
CA ILE A 178 9.88 -9.11 -8.93
C ILE A 178 8.50 -8.47 -8.99
N ARG A 179 7.42 -9.27 -9.01
CA ARG A 179 6.04 -8.77 -9.03
C ARG A 179 5.70 -7.98 -7.77
N CYS A 180 6.10 -8.45 -6.58
CA CYS A 180 5.86 -7.75 -5.32
C CYS A 180 6.56 -6.38 -5.31
N ARG A 181 7.85 -6.33 -5.69
CA ARG A 181 8.59 -5.06 -5.76
C ARG A 181 7.93 -4.07 -6.74
N SER A 182 7.70 -4.52 -7.97
CA SER A 182 7.12 -3.67 -9.00
C SER A 182 5.72 -3.18 -8.64
N LEU A 183 4.89 -4.04 -8.06
CA LEU A 183 3.51 -3.69 -7.71
C LEU A 183 3.45 -2.68 -6.55
N VAL A 184 4.30 -2.82 -5.53
CA VAL A 184 4.41 -1.85 -4.42
C VAL A 184 4.86 -0.48 -4.96
N ASP A 185 5.88 -0.45 -5.82
CA ASP A 185 6.38 0.80 -6.40
C ASP A 185 5.30 1.50 -7.25
N GLN A 186 4.63 0.76 -8.13
CA GLN A 186 3.52 1.27 -8.94
C GLN A 186 2.38 1.79 -8.06
N CYS A 187 2.06 1.07 -6.98
CA CYS A 187 1.01 1.46 -6.06
C CYS A 187 1.34 2.78 -5.36
N ARG A 188 2.58 2.97 -4.88
CA ARG A 188 3.01 4.22 -4.22
C ARG A 188 2.96 5.41 -5.18
N VAL A 189 3.47 5.27 -6.40
CA VAL A 189 3.43 6.33 -7.42
C VAL A 189 1.99 6.71 -7.74
N LEU A 190 1.12 5.72 -7.96
CA LEU A 190 -0.30 5.94 -8.19
C LEU A 190 -0.96 6.70 -7.04
N MET A 191 -0.63 6.35 -5.80
CA MET A 191 -1.26 7.00 -4.66
C MET A 191 -0.85 8.45 -4.52
N VAL A 192 0.37 8.82 -4.91
CA VAL A 192 0.77 10.23 -5.03
C VAL A 192 -0.04 10.93 -6.11
N GLU A 193 -0.21 10.29 -7.28
CA GLU A 193 -1.00 10.83 -8.40
C GLU A 193 -2.47 11.08 -8.02
N VAL A 194 -3.14 10.09 -7.43
CA VAL A 194 -4.56 10.20 -7.04
C VAL A 194 -4.79 11.18 -5.90
N MET A 195 -3.80 11.37 -5.02
CA MET A 195 -3.92 12.27 -3.86
C MET A 195 -3.51 13.71 -4.18
N ARG A 196 -3.01 13.98 -5.39
CA ARG A 196 -2.72 15.34 -5.83
C ARG A 196 -4.03 16.10 -6.01
N ASP A 197 -4.14 17.25 -5.36
CA ASP A 197 -5.31 18.12 -5.50
C ASP A 197 -5.31 18.76 -6.91
N PRO A 198 -6.39 18.66 -7.70
CA PRO A 198 -6.50 19.39 -8.96
C PRO A 198 -6.43 20.92 -8.79
N ALA A 199 -6.61 21.46 -7.58
CA ALA A 199 -6.54 22.90 -7.31
C ALA A 199 -5.13 23.50 -7.49
N GLU A 200 -4.06 22.70 -7.49
CA GLU A 200 -2.68 23.18 -7.67
C GLU A 200 -2.33 23.49 -9.14
N GLU A 201 -3.13 23.03 -10.11
CA GLU A 201 -2.90 23.30 -11.54
C GLU A 201 -3.63 24.55 -12.06
N GLY A 202 -4.58 25.10 -11.28
CA GLY A 202 -5.36 26.28 -11.67
C GLY A 202 -4.74 27.64 -11.34
N ASN A 203 -3.76 27.71 -10.43
CA ASN A 203 -3.24 28.99 -9.95
C ASN A 203 -1.98 29.51 -10.69
N HIS A 204 -1.38 28.69 -11.57
CA HIS A 204 -0.19 29.09 -12.34
C HIS A 204 -0.52 29.47 -13.80
N GLY A 205 -1.75 29.27 -14.27
CA GLY A 205 -2.19 29.58 -15.64
C GLY A 205 -2.97 30.88 -15.81
N HIS A 206 -3.51 31.47 -14.73
CA HIS A 206 -4.41 32.63 -14.84
C HIS A 206 -3.72 33.98 -14.58
N LEU A 207 -2.51 34.00 -14.01
CA LEU A 207 -1.81 35.25 -13.69
C LEU A 207 -0.98 35.82 -14.86
N LEU A 208 -0.80 35.06 -15.95
CA LEU A 208 -0.03 35.53 -17.12
C LEU A 208 -0.88 36.15 -18.24
N VAL A 209 -2.21 36.20 -18.09
CA VAL A 209 -3.10 36.75 -19.13
C VAL A 209 -3.56 38.18 -18.81
N TYR A 210 -3.37 38.66 -17.58
CA TYR A 210 -3.87 39.98 -17.15
C TYR A 210 -2.82 41.09 -17.02
N THR A 211 -1.54 40.84 -17.33
CA THR A 211 -0.47 41.86 -17.24
C THR A 211 0.05 42.37 -18.58
N SER A 212 -0.67 42.13 -19.70
CA SER A 212 -0.27 42.63 -21.04
C SER A 212 -1.27 43.61 -21.67
N LEU A 213 -2.12 44.24 -20.87
CA LEU A 213 -2.98 45.34 -21.30
C LEU A 213 -2.85 46.48 -20.29
N GLU A 214 -1.76 47.24 -20.41
CA GLU A 214 -1.67 48.69 -20.19
C GLU A 214 -0.35 49.23 -20.75
#